data_AF-A0A7R8ZTY1-F1
#
_entry.id   AF-A0A7R8ZTY1-F1
#
_cell.length_a   1.000
_cell.length_b   1.000
_cell.length_c   1.000
_cell.angle_alpha   90.00
_cell.angle_beta   90.00
_cell.angle_gamma   90.00
#
_symmetry.space_group_name_H-M   'P 1'
#
loop_
_entity.id
_entity.type
_entity.pdbx_description
1 polymer ?
#
loop_
_entity_poly.entity_id
_entity_poly.type
_entity_poly.pdbx_seq_one_letter_code
_entity_poly.pdbx_strand_id
1 'polypeptide(L)'
;VGSALRVEGECPNCGPHQWSSSPKTKKFYDVNLDLATATFLTGMNIASLHRVGKCMGLGLPHRSTFYRIQESFVYDAVDTAYENQQQELVEELTQREKIDLAGDGRYSAPGYSAKYCAYSLMDNVTK
;
A
#
# COMPACT_ATOMS: atom_id res chain seq x y z
N VAL A 1 0.87 6.22 -19.31
CA VAL A 1 1.12 4.76 -19.41
C VAL A 1 0.82 4.13 -18.07
N GLY A 2 0.13 3.00 -18.08
CA GLY A 2 -0.23 2.19 -16.92
C GLY A 2 -0.38 0.74 -17.35
N SER A 3 -0.82 -0.13 -16.46
CA SER A 3 -0.82 -1.59 -16.70
C SER A 3 -2.08 -2.11 -17.38
N ALA A 4 -3.10 -1.27 -17.57
CA ALA A 4 -4.32 -1.65 -18.25
C ALA A 4 -4.18 -1.55 -19.78
N LEU A 5 -4.65 -2.57 -20.47
CA LEU A 5 -4.83 -2.58 -21.92
C LEU A 5 -6.25 -2.16 -22.26
N ARG A 6 -6.40 -1.22 -23.20
CA ARG A 6 -7.68 -0.83 -23.78
C ARG A 6 -7.64 -1.14 -25.27
N VAL A 7 -8.65 -1.85 -25.74
CA VAL A 7 -8.82 -2.21 -27.15
C VAL A 7 -10.08 -1.51 -27.64
N GLU A 8 -9.93 -0.73 -28.70
CA GLU A 8 -11.04 -0.12 -29.43
C GLU A 8 -11.06 -0.74 -30.82
N GLY A 9 -12.25 -1.06 -31.30
CA GLY A 9 -12.42 -1.63 -32.63
C GLY A 9 -13.76 -1.22 -33.22
N GLU A 10 -13.86 -1.42 -34.52
CA GLU A 10 -15.07 -1.13 -35.29
C GLU A 10 -15.43 -2.39 -36.07
N CYS A 11 -16.65 -2.86 -35.83
CA CYS A 11 -17.21 -3.99 -36.55
C CYS A 11 -18.23 -3.47 -37.57
N PRO A 12 -18.12 -3.81 -38.86
CA PRO A 12 -19.05 -3.35 -39.89
C PRO A 12 -20.53 -3.68 -39.60
N ASN A 13 -20.79 -4.76 -38.86
CA ASN A 13 -22.14 -5.22 -38.54
C ASN A 13 -22.56 -4.92 -37.09
N CYS A 14 -21.61 -4.62 -36.20
CA CYS A 14 -21.81 -4.46 -34.76
C CYS A 14 -21.63 -3.01 -34.28
N GLY A 15 -21.03 -2.15 -35.11
CA GLY A 15 -20.60 -0.81 -34.72
C GLY A 15 -19.31 -0.81 -33.89
N PRO A 16 -18.98 0.35 -33.29
CA PRO A 16 -17.79 0.50 -32.46
C PRO A 16 -17.92 -0.27 -31.15
N HIS A 17 -16.84 -0.93 -30.74
CA HIS A 17 -16.75 -1.65 -29.48
C HIS A 17 -15.46 -1.32 -28.73
N GLN A 18 -15.56 -1.32 -27.41
CA GLN A 18 -14.44 -1.05 -26.53
C GLN A 18 -14.35 -2.14 -25.45
N TRP A 19 -13.14 -2.67 -25.27
CA TRP A 19 -12.82 -3.58 -24.18
C TRP A 19 -11.64 -3.04 -23.37
N SER A 20 -11.56 -3.38 -22.09
CA SER A 20 -10.43 -3.03 -21.23
C SER A 20 -10.09 -4.20 -20.32
N SER A 21 -8.80 -4.44 -20.10
CA SER A 21 -8.31 -5.55 -19.27
C SER A 21 -8.53 -5.37 -17.78
N SER A 22 -8.86 -4.14 -17.35
CA SER A 22 -9.17 -3.79 -15.98
C SER A 22 -10.32 -2.77 -15.99
N PRO A 23 -11.24 -2.82 -15.02
CA PRO A 23 -12.22 -1.77 -14.84
C PRO A 23 -11.55 -0.44 -14.48
N LYS A 24 -12.31 0.65 -14.63
CA LYS A 24 -11.84 1.99 -14.34
C LYS A 24 -12.64 2.60 -13.20
N THR A 25 -12.05 2.67 -12.01
CA THR A 25 -12.62 3.41 -10.88
C THR A 25 -12.13 4.86 -10.88
N LYS A 26 -13.07 5.81 -11.00
CA LYS A 26 -12.78 7.25 -11.09
C LYS A 26 -11.79 7.57 -12.23
N LYS A 27 -10.57 8.00 -11.89
CA LYS A 27 -9.55 8.46 -12.85
C LYS A 27 -8.53 7.39 -13.24
N PHE A 28 -8.50 6.24 -12.57
CA PHE A 28 -7.47 5.22 -12.76
C PHE A 28 -8.10 3.87 -13.09
N TYR A 29 -7.36 3.03 -13.80
CA TYR A 29 -7.68 1.61 -13.90
C TYR A 29 -7.32 0.91 -12.59
N ASP A 30 -8.17 -0.01 -12.15
CA ASP A 30 -8.06 -0.66 -10.84
C ASP A 30 -6.74 -1.40 -10.69
N VAL A 31 -6.24 -2.02 -11.76
CA VAL A 31 -4.92 -2.69 -11.78
C VAL A 31 -3.77 -1.75 -11.38
N ASN A 32 -3.87 -0.44 -11.66
CA ASN A 32 -2.84 0.52 -11.24
C ASN A 32 -2.93 0.84 -9.75
N LEU A 33 -4.15 0.86 -9.20
CA LEU A 33 -4.37 0.98 -7.76
C LEU A 33 -3.82 -0.26 -7.06
N ASP A 34 -4.19 -1.45 -7.53
CA ASP A 34 -3.74 -2.73 -6.98
C ASP A 34 -2.22 -2.84 -6.97
N LEU A 35 -1.57 -2.50 -8.07
CA LEU A 35 -0.10 -2.51 -8.14
C LEU A 35 0.53 -1.55 -7.14
N ALA A 36 -0.03 -0.34 -6.98
CA ALA A 36 0.52 0.64 -6.06
C ALA A 36 0.33 0.24 -4.60
N THR A 37 -0.83 -0.31 -4.27
CA THR A 37 -1.17 -0.86 -2.96
C THR A 37 -0.27 -2.05 -2.63
N ALA A 38 -0.19 -3.06 -3.51
CA ALA A 38 0.63 -4.25 -3.30
C ALA A 38 2.12 -3.89 -3.14
N THR A 39 2.62 -2.94 -3.95
CA THR A 39 4.00 -2.48 -3.83
C THR A 39 4.28 -1.83 -2.48
N PHE A 40 3.32 -1.05 -1.95
CA PHE A 40 3.44 -0.41 -0.64
C PHE A 40 3.42 -1.45 0.48
N LEU A 41 2.39 -2.30 0.52
CA LEU A 41 2.17 -3.26 1.60
C LEU A 41 3.26 -4.33 1.68
N THR A 42 3.86 -4.71 0.55
CA THR A 42 4.99 -5.66 0.52
C THR A 42 6.35 -5.01 0.73
N GLY A 43 6.43 -3.68 0.82
CA GLY A 43 7.70 -2.95 0.89
C GLY A 43 8.55 -3.11 -0.38
N MET A 44 7.94 -3.47 -1.51
CA MET A 44 8.67 -3.71 -2.75
C MET A 44 9.23 -2.40 -3.31
N ASN A 45 10.50 -2.43 -3.74
CA ASN A 45 11.12 -1.28 -4.38
C ASN A 45 10.48 -1.04 -5.77
N ILE A 46 9.85 0.12 -5.96
CA ILE A 46 9.21 0.52 -7.22
C ILE A 46 10.19 0.44 -8.41
N ALA A 47 11.46 0.82 -8.24
CA ALA A 47 12.45 0.73 -9.32
C ALA A 47 12.77 -0.74 -9.69
N SER A 48 12.71 -1.67 -8.74
CA SER A 48 12.80 -3.10 -9.02
C SER A 48 11.58 -3.59 -9.79
N LEU A 49 10.36 -3.19 -9.39
CA LEU A 49 9.14 -3.51 -10.14
C LEU A 49 9.19 -2.99 -11.58
N HIS A 50 9.65 -1.76 -11.79
CA HIS A 50 9.84 -1.19 -13.14
C HIS A 50 10.87 -1.97 -13.97
N ARG A 51 11.94 -2.48 -13.35
CA ARG A 51 12.93 -3.33 -14.04
C ARG A 51 12.30 -4.64 -14.49
N VAL A 52 11.52 -5.29 -13.63
CA VAL A 52 10.76 -6.50 -13.97
C VAL A 52 9.78 -6.22 -15.10
N GLY A 53 8.98 -5.15 -14.98
CA GLY A 53 8.03 -4.76 -16.02
C GLY A 53 8.71 -4.50 -17.36
N LYS A 54 9.87 -3.83 -17.37
CA LYS A 54 10.67 -3.61 -18.59
C LYS A 54 11.12 -4.93 -19.23
N CYS A 55 11.61 -5.89 -18.45
CA CYS A 55 12.03 -7.19 -18.96
C CYS A 55 10.86 -7.99 -19.55
N MET A 56 9.66 -7.85 -18.98
CA MET A 56 8.45 -8.53 -19.44
C MET A 56 7.68 -7.77 -20.53
N GLY A 57 8.10 -6.55 -20.90
CA GLY A 57 7.36 -5.69 -21.83
C GLY A 57 6.05 -5.14 -21.26
N LEU A 58 5.91 -5.09 -19.93
CA LEU A 58 4.72 -4.58 -19.26
C LEU A 58 4.77 -3.06 -19.10
N GLY A 59 3.67 -2.40 -19.47
CA GLY A 59 3.43 -1.01 -19.09
C GLY A 59 3.14 -0.91 -17.60
N LEU A 60 3.83 -0.02 -16.90
CA LEU A 60 3.58 0.26 -15.48
C LEU A 60 3.31 1.76 -15.30
N PRO A 61 2.52 2.17 -14.28
CA PRO A 61 2.38 3.56 -13.91
C PRO A 61 3.74 4.21 -13.65
N HIS A 62 3.87 5.51 -13.93
CA HIS A 62 5.10 6.23 -13.56
C HIS A 62 5.28 6.27 -12.03
N ARG A 63 6.52 6.36 -11.53
CA ARG A 63 6.81 6.43 -10.08
C ARG A 63 6.00 7.51 -9.35
N SER A 64 5.87 8.70 -9.93
CA SER A 64 5.05 9.76 -9.35
C SER A 64 3.56 9.40 -9.26
N THR A 65 3.06 8.57 -10.18
CA THR A 65 1.68 8.08 -10.12
C THR A 65 1.52 7.03 -9.03
N PHE A 66 2.49 6.13 -8.85
CA PHE A 66 2.54 5.21 -7.71
C PHE A 66 2.44 5.95 -6.37
N TYR A 67 3.33 6.93 -6.14
CA TYR A 67 3.33 7.69 -4.89
C TYR A 67 2.04 8.48 -4.68
N ARG A 68 1.49 9.10 -5.72
CA ARG A 68 0.20 9.80 -5.61
C ARG A 68 -0.95 8.86 -5.27
N ILE A 69 -0.97 7.66 -5.84
CA ILE A 69 -1.99 6.65 -5.50
C ILE A 69 -1.83 6.23 -4.03
N GLN A 70 -0.59 5.98 -3.59
CA GLN A 70 -0.30 5.61 -2.21
C GLN A 70 -0.76 6.70 -1.23
N GLU A 71 -0.41 7.95 -1.50
CA GLU A 71 -0.83 9.12 -0.72
C GLU A 71 -2.34 9.30 -0.69
N SER A 72 -3.04 9.09 -1.81
CA SER A 72 -4.49 9.36 -1.89
C SER A 72 -5.38 8.24 -1.35
N PHE A 73 -4.86 7.03 -1.17
CA PHE A 73 -5.69 5.85 -0.88
C PHE A 73 -5.07 4.88 0.12
N VAL A 74 -3.75 4.67 0.05
CA VAL A 74 -3.10 3.57 0.80
C VAL A 74 -2.69 4.03 2.19
N TYR A 75 -2.17 5.25 2.35
CA TYR A 75 -1.72 5.75 3.64
C TYR A 75 -2.88 5.82 4.64
N ASP A 76 -3.95 6.54 4.30
CA ASP A 76 -5.14 6.65 5.15
C ASP A 76 -5.75 5.28 5.52
N ALA A 77 -5.76 4.34 4.57
CA ALA A 77 -6.28 2.99 4.80
C ALA A 77 -5.39 2.19 5.76
N VAL A 78 -4.07 2.32 5.65
CA VAL A 78 -3.10 1.66 6.54
C VAL A 78 -3.13 2.29 7.93
N ASP A 79 -3.22 3.61 8.02
CA ASP A 79 -3.33 4.33 9.30
C ASP A 79 -4.62 3.92 10.02
N THR A 80 -5.76 3.90 9.31
CA THR A 80 -7.03 3.42 9.87
C THR A 80 -6.93 1.97 10.35
N ALA A 81 -6.32 1.08 9.55
CA ALA A 81 -6.15 -0.32 9.94
C ALA A 81 -5.25 -0.47 11.18
N TYR A 82 -4.18 0.33 11.26
CA TYR A 82 -3.29 0.37 12.41
C TYR A 82 -4.00 0.88 13.67
N GLU A 83 -4.75 1.99 13.57
CA GLU A 83 -5.52 2.56 14.68
C GLU A 83 -6.55 1.56 15.21
N ASN A 84 -7.29 0.89 14.33
CA ASN A 84 -8.26 -0.14 14.72
C ASN A 84 -7.57 -1.30 15.45
N GLN A 85 -6.43 -1.79 14.95
CA GLN A 85 -5.67 -2.84 15.61
C GLN A 85 -5.16 -2.40 16.99
N GLN A 86 -4.68 -1.17 17.11
CA GLN A 86 -4.25 -0.62 18.40
C GLN A 86 -5.42 -0.52 19.38
N GLN A 87 -6.58 -0.07 18.93
CA GLN A 87 -7.77 0.03 19.76
C GLN A 87 -8.21 -1.35 20.25
N GLU A 88 -8.31 -2.34 19.36
CA GLU A 88 -8.67 -3.72 19.70
C GLU A 88 -7.70 -4.32 20.73
N LEU A 89 -6.39 -4.11 20.54
CA LEU A 89 -5.37 -4.56 21.49
C LEU A 89 -5.52 -3.90 22.87
N VAL A 90 -5.77 -2.58 22.92
CA VAL A 90 -5.98 -1.87 24.19
C VAL A 90 -7.25 -2.33 24.89
N GLU A 91 -8.34 -2.51 24.15
CA GLU A 91 -9.60 -3.05 24.68
C GLU A 91 -9.42 -4.46 25.25
N GLU A 92 -8.61 -5.30 24.61
CA GLU A 92 -8.29 -6.63 25.12
C GLU A 92 -7.42 -6.56 26.38
N LEU A 93 -6.34 -5.77 26.36
CA LEU A 93 -5.39 -5.67 27.47
C LEU A 93 -6.03 -5.07 28.73
N THR A 94 -6.94 -4.11 28.57
CA THR A 94 -7.63 -3.47 29.71
C THR A 94 -8.60 -4.40 30.44
N GLN A 95 -9.03 -5.50 29.81
CA GLN A 95 -9.86 -6.52 30.45
C GLN A 95 -9.06 -7.51 31.31
N ARG A 96 -7.73 -7.51 31.21
CA ARG A 96 -6.86 -8.43 31.95
C ARG A 96 -6.52 -7.85 33.33
N GLU A 97 -6.50 -8.71 34.35
CA GLU A 97 -6.13 -8.31 35.71
C GLU A 97 -4.64 -7.93 35.82
N LYS A 98 -3.79 -8.59 35.04
CA LYS A 98 -2.33 -8.39 35.00
C LYS A 98 -1.84 -8.39 33.57
N ILE A 99 -0.91 -7.49 33.27
CA ILE A 99 -0.21 -7.37 32.00
C ILE A 99 1.28 -7.17 32.28
N ASP A 100 2.13 -7.84 31.51
CA ASP A 100 3.59 -7.71 31.60
C ASP A 100 4.07 -7.05 30.31
N LEU A 101 4.34 -5.75 30.35
CA LEU A 101 4.75 -5.01 29.14
C LEU A 101 6.28 -4.90 29.07
N ALA A 102 6.85 -5.37 27.96
CA ALA A 102 8.23 -5.05 27.57
C ALA A 102 8.21 -3.92 26.55
N GLY A 103 9.22 -3.05 26.57
CA GLY A 103 9.30 -1.96 25.60
C GLY A 103 10.72 -1.66 25.16
N ASP A 104 10.83 -1.12 23.94
CA ASP A 104 12.09 -0.65 23.38
C ASP A 104 11.87 0.65 22.61
N GLY A 105 12.89 1.51 22.60
CA GLY A 105 12.89 2.81 21.96
C GLY A 105 13.76 2.82 20.70
N ARG A 106 13.15 3.06 19.54
CA ARG A 106 13.86 3.29 18.29
C ARG A 106 14.04 4.78 18.05
N TYR A 107 15.29 5.22 17.97
CA TYR A 107 15.62 6.56 17.47
C TYR A 107 15.79 6.51 15.95
N SER A 108 14.91 7.19 15.22
CA SER A 108 15.00 7.28 13.76
C SER A 108 14.82 8.72 13.30
N ALA A 109 15.93 9.43 13.17
CA ALA A 109 16.00 10.70 12.44
C ALA A 109 17.20 10.63 11.46
N PRO A 110 17.04 11.04 10.20
CA PRO A 110 18.16 11.20 9.29
C PRO A 110 19.04 12.38 9.75
N GLY A 111 20.31 12.14 10.03
CA GLY A 111 21.25 13.14 10.54
C GLY A 111 21.53 12.98 12.04
N TYR A 112 22.71 13.42 12.48
CA TYR A 112 23.34 13.20 13.80
C TYR A 112 22.54 13.62 15.05
N SER A 113 21.25 13.98 14.95
CA SER A 113 20.40 14.25 16.11
C SER A 113 19.27 13.21 16.20
N ALA A 114 19.32 12.38 17.23
CA ALA A 114 18.27 11.45 17.64
C ALA A 114 17.05 12.19 18.24
N LYS A 115 16.44 13.09 17.46
CA LYS A 115 15.40 14.01 17.94
C LYS A 115 14.03 13.34 18.15
N TYR A 116 13.75 12.27 17.41
CA TYR A 116 12.49 11.56 17.44
C TYR A 116 12.71 10.11 17.88
N CYS A 117 12.09 9.74 18.99
CA CYS A 117 12.07 8.37 19.53
C CYS A 117 10.68 7.78 19.32
N ALA A 118 10.61 6.65 18.64
CA ALA A 118 9.42 5.81 18.60
C ALA A 118 9.58 4.72 19.67
N TYR A 119 8.66 4.68 20.63
CA TYR A 119 8.67 3.67 21.69
C TYR A 119 7.63 2.60 21.38
N SER A 120 8.06 1.34 21.29
CA SER A 120 7.18 0.20 21.04
C SER A 120 7.02 -0.60 22.31
N LEU A 121 5.78 -0.98 22.62
CA LEU A 121 5.43 -1.86 23.73
C LEU A 121 4.95 -3.20 23.17
N MET A 122 5.31 -4.29 23.85
CA MET A 122 4.87 -5.64 23.56
C MET A 122 4.37 -6.26 24.86
N ASP A 123 3.20 -6.90 24.79
CA ASP A 123 2.72 -7.75 25.87
C ASP A 123 3.57 -9.02 25.92
N ASN A 124 4.35 -9.16 26.99
CA ASN A 124 5.37 -10.18 27.20
C ASN A 124 4.91 -11.22 28.21
N VAL A 125 3.63 -11.60 28.19
CA VAL A 125 3.12 -12.71 28.99
C VAL A 125 3.90 -13.97 28.59
N THR A 126 4.91 -14.31 29.38
CA THR A 126 5.56 -15.61 29.33
C THR A 126 4.47 -16.66 29.58
N LYS A 127 4.13 -17.43 28.55
CA LYS A 127 3.42 -18.70 28.75
C LYS A 127 4.30 -19.67 29.52
#